data_AF-A0A1K0GMI1-F1
#
_entry.id   AF-A0A1K0GMI1-F1
#
_cell.length_a   1.000
_cell.length_b   1.000
_cell.length_c   1.000
_cell.angle_alpha   90.00
_cell.angle_beta   90.00
_cell.angle_gamma   90.00
#
_symmetry.space_group_name_H-M   'P 1'
#
loop_
_entity.id
_entity.type
_entity.pdbx_description
1 polymer ?
#
loop_
_entity_poly.entity_id
_entity_poly.type
_entity_poly.pdbx_seq_one_letter_code
_entity_poly.pdbx_strand_id
1 'polypeptide(L)'
;MAFSQGFTPHPKISYASAAPTGVGSEAEYLEIGLQAPVDPAALRIALDAALSPGLDVLDAVVAKEGGLADRIDASHWRIEMPEIEPGAAEKAVEAFLAADEVLVERMTKQGKRSFDARKAVASFTVAEESDAPSGAAAAPCAIIDLVVRQVTPAVRPDDVMSGLRVVAGLEPPVPPRVTRLAQGSLTPQGEIVDPLDADREDAPIGGR
;
A
#
# COMPACT_ATOMS: atom_id res chain seq x y z
N MET A 1 2.74 -3.86 27.42
CA MET A 1 3.37 -4.65 26.34
C MET A 1 3.67 -6.07 26.82
N ALA A 2 3.21 -7.10 26.11
CA ALA A 2 3.67 -8.48 26.29
C ALA A 2 4.98 -8.70 25.50
N PHE A 3 5.73 -9.73 25.88
CA PHE A 3 7.02 -10.06 25.28
C PHE A 3 7.03 -11.48 24.70
N SER A 4 7.87 -11.71 23.69
CA SER A 4 8.11 -13.03 23.13
C SER A 4 8.69 -13.99 24.17
N GLN A 5 8.39 -15.28 24.04
CA GLN A 5 8.96 -16.32 24.90
C GLN A 5 10.26 -16.80 24.26
N GLY A 6 11.41 -16.45 24.86
CA GLY A 6 12.74 -16.77 24.33
C GLY A 6 13.88 -16.17 25.16
N PHE A 7 15.12 -16.47 24.80
CA PHE A 7 16.32 -16.02 25.54
C PHE A 7 16.54 -14.50 25.48
N THR A 8 15.98 -13.82 24.47
CA THR A 8 15.93 -12.36 24.37
C THR A 8 14.48 -11.93 24.12
N PRO A 9 13.71 -11.63 25.18
CA PRO A 9 12.31 -11.23 25.04
C PRO A 9 12.22 -9.86 24.35
N HIS A 10 11.45 -9.79 23.27
CA HIS A 10 11.14 -8.54 22.56
C HIS A 10 9.65 -8.24 22.69
N PRO A 11 9.23 -6.96 22.66
CA PRO A 11 7.82 -6.61 22.60
C PRO A 11 7.11 -7.37 21.48
N LYS A 12 5.94 -7.94 21.77
CA LYS A 12 5.13 -8.62 20.75
C LYS A 12 4.48 -7.58 19.87
N ILE A 13 5.13 -7.27 18.74
CA ILE A 13 4.61 -6.40 17.69
C ILE A 13 4.82 -7.12 16.36
N SER A 14 3.76 -7.30 15.59
CA SER A 14 3.80 -7.80 14.21
C SER A 14 3.35 -6.70 13.27
N TYR A 15 4.05 -6.54 12.14
CA TYR A 15 3.67 -5.62 11.07
C TYR A 15 3.18 -6.47 9.89
N ALA A 16 2.01 -6.15 9.35
CA ALA A 16 1.39 -7.00 8.33
C ALA A 16 2.13 -6.92 6.99
N SER A 17 2.43 -5.69 6.52
CA SER A 17 3.10 -5.45 5.24
C SER A 17 3.76 -4.07 5.25
N ALA A 18 5.03 -4.03 5.62
CA ALA A 18 5.79 -2.78 5.68
C ALA A 18 5.99 -2.20 4.27
N ALA A 19 5.74 -0.89 4.12
CA ALA A 19 6.04 -0.19 2.87
C ALA A 19 7.55 -0.26 2.53
N PRO A 20 7.92 -0.26 1.23
CA PRO A 20 9.30 -0.11 0.82
C PRO A 20 9.92 1.22 1.31
N THR A 21 11.24 1.25 1.48
CA THR A 21 11.95 2.48 1.84
C THR A 21 11.77 3.55 0.76
N GLY A 22 11.51 4.80 1.19
CA GLY A 22 11.32 5.94 0.27
C GLY A 22 9.88 6.13 -0.22
N VAL A 23 8.96 5.30 0.26
CA VAL A 23 7.54 5.31 -0.11
C VAL A 23 6.69 5.76 1.08
N GLY A 24 5.70 6.63 0.84
CA GLY A 24 4.72 7.03 1.85
C GLY A 24 3.65 5.95 2.03
N SER A 25 3.01 5.89 3.20
CA SER A 25 1.84 5.05 3.39
C SER A 25 0.86 5.69 4.37
N GLU A 26 -0.41 5.65 4.01
CA GLU A 26 -1.56 6.07 4.84
C GLU A 26 -2.31 4.87 5.44
N ALA A 27 -1.85 3.66 5.14
CA ALA A 27 -2.53 2.40 5.47
C ALA A 27 -1.52 1.41 6.05
N GLU A 28 -0.89 1.76 7.17
CA GLU A 28 0.00 0.86 7.90
C GLU A 28 -0.75 0.10 8.99
N TYR A 29 -0.48 -1.20 9.07
CA TYR A 29 -1.20 -2.12 9.95
C TYR A 29 -0.21 -2.91 10.80
N LEU A 30 -0.45 -2.92 12.11
CA LEU A 30 0.33 -3.67 13.09
C LEU A 30 -0.57 -4.29 14.15
N GLU A 31 -0.13 -5.40 14.73
CA GLU A 31 -0.77 -6.01 15.90
C GLU A 31 0.17 -5.92 17.10
N ILE A 32 -0.41 -5.64 18.28
CA ILE A 32 0.33 -5.53 19.54
C ILE A 32 -0.18 -6.58 20.53
N GLY A 33 0.72 -7.43 21.02
CA GLY A 33 0.44 -8.31 22.15
C GLY A 33 0.56 -7.55 23.47
N LEU A 34 -0.49 -7.58 24.30
CA LEU A 34 -0.54 -6.95 25.62
C LEU A 34 -0.59 -8.00 26.74
N GLN A 35 -0.18 -7.62 27.96
CA GLN A 35 -0.17 -8.52 29.12
C GLN A 35 -1.55 -8.63 29.78
N ALA A 36 -2.41 -7.65 29.56
CA ALA A 36 -3.77 -7.58 30.05
C ALA A 36 -4.64 -6.87 29.01
N PRO A 37 -5.97 -7.11 29.00
CA PRO A 37 -6.89 -6.32 28.21
C PRO A 37 -6.80 -4.82 28.55
N VAL A 38 -6.85 -3.98 27.53
CA VAL A 38 -6.90 -2.52 27.66
C VAL A 38 -8.01 -1.99 26.76
N ASP A 39 -8.55 -0.83 27.09
CA ASP A 39 -9.45 -0.11 26.18
C ASP A 39 -8.68 0.31 24.91
N PRO A 40 -9.07 -0.16 23.70
CA PRO A 40 -8.42 0.21 22.46
C PRO A 40 -8.41 1.71 22.19
N ALA A 41 -9.47 2.44 22.58
CA ALA A 41 -9.54 3.88 22.37
C ALA A 41 -8.51 4.63 23.22
N ALA A 42 -8.38 4.26 24.49
CA ALA A 42 -7.35 4.79 25.37
C ALA A 42 -5.92 4.43 24.90
N LEU A 43 -5.72 3.20 24.41
CA LEU A 43 -4.44 2.77 23.85
C LEU A 43 -4.06 3.59 22.62
N ARG A 44 -5.01 3.80 21.70
CA ARG A 44 -4.82 4.61 20.48
C ARG A 44 -4.31 6.01 20.82
N ILE A 45 -5.01 6.72 21.72
CA ILE A 45 -4.64 8.08 22.15
C ILE A 45 -3.24 8.10 22.78
N ALA A 46 -2.94 7.12 23.63
CA ALA A 46 -1.65 7.05 24.31
C ALA A 46 -0.49 6.76 23.33
N LEU A 47 -0.71 5.91 22.31
CA LEU A 47 0.28 5.64 21.28
C LEU A 47 0.50 6.86 20.38
N ASP A 48 -0.58 7.48 19.91
CA ASP A 48 -0.54 8.68 19.07
C ASP A 48 0.28 9.81 19.72
N ALA A 49 0.01 10.09 21.00
CA ALA A 49 0.73 11.10 21.77
C ALA A 49 2.22 10.77 22.00
N ALA A 50 2.62 9.49 21.85
CA ALA A 50 3.99 9.04 22.05
C ALA A 50 4.80 8.97 20.74
N LEU A 51 4.15 9.04 19.58
CA LEU A 51 4.81 8.97 18.29
C LEU A 51 5.37 10.33 17.85
N SER A 52 6.34 10.26 16.93
CA SER A 52 6.89 11.47 16.32
C SER A 52 5.89 12.08 15.33
N PRO A 53 5.93 13.41 15.11
CA PRO A 53 5.08 14.05 14.09
C PRO A 53 5.20 13.36 12.73
N GLY A 54 4.06 13.16 12.06
CA GLY A 54 3.97 12.43 10.78
C GLY A 54 3.71 10.93 10.91
N LEU A 55 3.50 10.43 12.14
CA LEU A 55 3.00 9.07 12.41
C LEU A 55 1.76 9.17 13.30
N ASP A 56 0.59 9.03 12.69
CA ASP A 56 -0.69 9.17 13.38
C ASP A 56 -1.34 7.80 13.59
N VAL A 57 -1.84 7.52 14.79
CA VAL A 57 -2.58 6.28 15.08
C VAL A 57 -4.07 6.52 14.83
N LEU A 58 -4.53 6.11 13.65
CA LEU A 58 -5.88 6.39 13.18
C LEU A 58 -6.95 5.59 13.94
N ASP A 59 -6.73 4.30 14.15
CA ASP A 59 -7.70 3.38 14.74
C ASP A 59 -7.01 2.27 15.57
N ALA A 60 -7.75 1.65 16.49
CA ALA A 60 -7.33 0.48 17.25
C ALA A 60 -8.54 -0.37 17.64
N VAL A 61 -8.45 -1.68 17.37
CA VAL A 61 -9.49 -2.67 17.67
C VAL A 61 -8.89 -3.85 18.42
N VAL A 62 -9.73 -4.62 19.12
CA VAL A 62 -9.31 -5.89 19.73
C VAL A 62 -9.23 -6.94 18.62
N ALA A 63 -8.04 -7.47 18.37
CA ALA A 63 -7.84 -8.53 17.38
C ALA A 63 -8.65 -9.79 17.74
N LYS A 64 -9.45 -10.29 16.79
CA LYS A 64 -10.12 -11.61 16.87
C LYS A 64 -9.15 -12.70 16.37
N GLU A 65 -9.64 -13.92 16.17
CA GLU A 65 -8.83 -15.02 15.66
C GLU A 65 -8.31 -14.76 14.23
N GLY A 66 -7.15 -15.35 13.90
CA GLY A 66 -6.44 -15.14 12.63
C GLY A 66 -5.41 -14.02 12.68
N GLY A 67 -4.40 -14.04 11.81
CA GLY A 67 -3.39 -13.00 11.73
C GLY A 67 -3.82 -11.85 10.82
N LEU A 68 -3.52 -10.61 11.20
CA LEU A 68 -3.80 -9.42 10.38
C LEU A 68 -3.21 -9.51 8.97
N ALA A 69 -2.02 -10.10 8.84
CA ALA A 69 -1.37 -10.31 7.54
C ALA A 69 -2.19 -11.20 6.59
N ASP A 70 -2.98 -12.14 7.12
CA ASP A 70 -3.81 -13.05 6.30
C ASP A 70 -5.02 -12.33 5.68
N ARG A 71 -5.32 -11.10 6.14
CA ARG A 71 -6.46 -10.28 5.68
C ARG A 71 -6.07 -9.26 4.61
N ILE A 72 -4.80 -9.26 4.20
CA ILE A 72 -4.25 -8.32 3.22
C ILE A 72 -3.78 -9.11 1.99
N ASP A 73 -4.48 -8.95 0.87
CA ASP A 73 -4.12 -9.57 -0.40
C ASP A 73 -3.85 -8.55 -1.52
N ALA A 74 -4.02 -7.26 -1.26
CA ALA A 74 -3.75 -6.20 -2.21
C ALA A 74 -3.41 -4.86 -1.54
N SER A 75 -2.79 -3.97 -2.33
CA SER A 75 -2.52 -2.58 -1.96
C SER A 75 -2.91 -1.63 -3.08
N HIS A 76 -3.54 -0.51 -2.72
CA HIS A 76 -3.81 0.62 -3.61
C HIS A 76 -2.75 1.69 -3.41
N TRP A 77 -2.15 2.10 -4.51
CA TRP A 77 -1.05 3.04 -4.60
C TRP A 77 -1.44 4.22 -5.48
N ARG A 78 -1.07 5.41 -5.02
CA ARG A 78 -1.00 6.61 -5.84
C ARG A 78 0.45 6.88 -6.20
N ILE A 79 0.70 7.11 -7.47
CA ILE A 79 2.04 7.43 -7.98
C ILE A 79 1.96 8.78 -8.70
N GLU A 80 2.60 9.79 -8.15
CA GLU A 80 2.78 11.08 -8.81
C GLU A 80 4.06 11.04 -9.63
N MET A 81 3.96 11.38 -10.92
CA MET A 81 5.08 11.45 -11.86
C MET A 81 5.26 12.89 -12.35
N PRO A 82 6.03 13.71 -11.62
CA PRO A 82 6.29 15.08 -12.04
C PRO A 82 7.04 15.09 -13.38
N GLU A 83 6.77 16.14 -14.16
CA GLU A 83 7.29 16.37 -15.51
C GLU A 83 6.89 15.30 -16.55
N ILE A 84 5.90 14.46 -16.23
CA ILE A 84 5.27 13.53 -17.17
C ILE A 84 3.89 14.06 -17.55
N GLU A 85 3.64 14.19 -18.84
CA GLU A 85 2.33 14.51 -19.40
C GLU A 85 1.34 13.36 -19.12
N PRO A 86 0.11 13.63 -18.64
CA PRO A 86 -0.90 12.61 -18.41
C PRO A 86 -1.13 11.70 -19.63
N GLY A 87 -1.22 12.27 -20.83
CA GLY A 87 -1.40 11.50 -22.07
C GLY A 87 -0.19 10.61 -22.46
N ALA A 88 1.01 10.88 -21.94
CA ALA A 88 2.16 9.98 -22.09
C ALA A 88 2.07 8.82 -21.10
N ALA A 89 1.65 9.09 -19.86
CA ALA A 89 1.39 8.06 -18.86
C ALA A 89 0.24 7.13 -19.30
N GLU A 90 -0.86 7.67 -19.83
CA GLU A 90 -2.01 6.91 -20.33
C GLU A 90 -1.58 5.89 -21.38
N LYS A 91 -0.84 6.32 -22.40
CA LYS A 91 -0.31 5.42 -23.44
C LYS A 91 0.59 4.33 -22.88
N ALA A 92 1.40 4.65 -21.87
CA ALA A 92 2.28 3.67 -21.24
C ALA A 92 1.49 2.64 -20.41
N VAL A 93 0.45 3.08 -19.70
CA VAL A 93 -0.47 2.23 -18.96
C VAL A 93 -1.27 1.33 -19.91
N GLU A 94 -1.79 1.87 -21.01
CA GLU A 94 -2.47 1.11 -22.06
C GLU A 94 -1.55 0.01 -22.63
N ALA A 95 -0.30 0.36 -22.98
CA ALA A 95 0.69 -0.59 -23.48
C ALA A 95 1.01 -1.68 -22.45
N PHE A 96 1.14 -1.32 -21.17
CA PHE A 96 1.34 -2.28 -20.08
C PHE A 96 0.16 -3.23 -19.93
N LEU A 97 -1.07 -2.71 -19.96
CA LEU A 97 -2.28 -3.52 -19.78
C LEU A 97 -2.56 -4.44 -20.96
N ALA A 98 -2.19 -4.03 -22.18
CA ALA A 98 -2.33 -4.79 -23.42
C ALA A 98 -1.30 -5.91 -23.57
N ALA A 99 -0.19 -5.87 -22.82
CA ALA A 99 0.81 -6.93 -22.84
C ALA A 99 0.31 -8.17 -22.05
N ASP A 100 0.50 -9.35 -22.64
CA ASP A 100 0.20 -10.63 -21.96
C ASP A 100 1.10 -10.88 -20.74
N GLU A 101 2.34 -10.38 -20.82
CA GLU A 101 3.37 -10.52 -19.79
C GLU A 101 4.31 -9.30 -19.83
N VAL A 102 4.71 -8.80 -18.65
CA VAL A 102 5.68 -7.70 -18.51
C VAL A 102 6.81 -8.15 -17.58
N LEU A 103 7.88 -8.67 -18.18
CA LEU A 103 9.04 -9.19 -17.44
C LEU A 103 9.92 -8.04 -16.94
N VAL A 104 10.16 -8.03 -15.63
CA VAL A 104 11.08 -7.09 -14.97
C VAL A 104 12.15 -7.84 -14.19
N GLU A 105 13.28 -7.19 -13.93
CA GLU A 105 14.38 -7.77 -13.17
C GLU A 105 14.52 -7.10 -11.81
N ARG A 106 14.63 -7.90 -10.75
CA ARG A 106 14.96 -7.41 -9.40
C ARG A 106 16.19 -8.11 -8.84
N MET A 107 17.00 -7.34 -8.13
CA MET A 107 18.21 -7.81 -7.48
C MET A 107 17.85 -8.49 -6.15
N THR A 108 18.19 -9.78 -6.01
CA THR A 108 18.02 -10.58 -4.79
C THR A 108 19.36 -10.96 -4.15
N LYS A 109 19.36 -11.55 -2.96
CA LYS A 109 20.61 -12.09 -2.37
C LYS A 109 21.29 -13.15 -3.25
N GLN A 110 20.57 -13.77 -4.19
CA GLN A 110 21.05 -14.86 -5.05
C GLN A 110 21.38 -14.40 -6.48
N GLY A 111 21.31 -13.10 -6.78
CA GLY A 111 21.45 -12.60 -8.15
C GLY A 111 20.18 -11.93 -8.68
N LYS A 112 20.28 -11.41 -9.90
CA LYS A 112 19.14 -10.86 -10.63
C LYS A 112 18.12 -11.96 -10.88
N ARG A 113 16.84 -11.67 -10.61
CA ARG A 113 15.73 -12.57 -10.88
C ARG A 113 14.70 -11.84 -11.73
N SER A 114 14.28 -12.48 -12.82
CA SER A 114 13.19 -12.01 -13.66
C SER A 114 11.86 -12.60 -13.19
N PHE A 115 10.80 -11.80 -13.25
CA PHE A 115 9.43 -12.22 -13.00
C PHE A 115 8.46 -11.28 -13.71
N ASP A 116 7.23 -11.75 -13.90
CA ASP A 116 6.17 -11.01 -14.55
C ASP A 116 5.47 -10.06 -13.57
N ALA A 117 5.57 -8.75 -13.81
CA ALA A 117 4.88 -7.73 -13.03
C ALA A 117 3.39 -7.62 -13.40
N ARG A 118 3.01 -7.94 -14.64
CA ARG A 118 1.65 -7.76 -15.17
C ARG A 118 0.61 -8.57 -14.41
N LYS A 119 0.97 -9.80 -14.01
CA LYS A 119 0.10 -10.74 -13.29
C LYS A 119 -0.39 -10.24 -11.94
N ALA A 120 0.34 -9.35 -11.28
CA ALA A 120 -0.04 -8.82 -9.98
C ALA A 120 -0.94 -7.57 -10.08
N VAL A 121 -0.97 -6.91 -11.24
CA VAL A 121 -1.72 -5.66 -11.42
C VAL A 121 -3.20 -5.96 -11.62
N ALA A 122 -4.02 -5.53 -10.67
CA ALA A 122 -5.48 -5.71 -10.70
C ALA A 122 -6.20 -4.50 -11.31
N SER A 123 -5.71 -3.28 -11.04
CA SER A 123 -6.18 -2.04 -11.66
C SER A 123 -4.99 -1.13 -11.92
N PHE A 124 -5.01 -0.40 -13.03
CA PHE A 124 -3.96 0.52 -13.42
C PHE A 124 -4.55 1.61 -14.30
N THR A 125 -4.67 2.82 -13.76
CA THR A 125 -5.30 3.96 -14.44
C THR A 125 -4.48 5.22 -14.22
N VAL A 126 -4.65 6.20 -15.10
CA VAL A 126 -4.19 7.56 -14.87
C VAL A 126 -5.40 8.35 -14.38
N ALA A 127 -5.26 9.09 -13.29
CA ALA A 127 -6.32 9.94 -12.77
C ALA A 127 -6.60 11.07 -13.76
N GLU A 128 -7.87 11.34 -14.02
CA GLU A 128 -8.26 12.54 -14.78
C GLU A 128 -7.81 13.78 -13.99
N GLU A 129 -7.23 14.77 -14.66
CA GLU A 129 -6.83 16.02 -14.03
C GLU A 129 -8.04 16.62 -13.29
N SER A 130 -8.01 16.64 -11.96
CA SER A 130 -9.03 17.33 -11.17
C SER A 130 -8.41 17.95 -9.91
N ASP A 131 -8.56 19.28 -9.87
CA ASP A 131 -8.40 20.20 -8.73
C ASP A 131 -7.02 20.41 -8.12
N ALA A 132 -6.02 20.74 -8.94
CA ALA A 132 -4.95 21.62 -8.44
C ALA A 132 -5.46 23.07 -8.41
N PRO A 133 -5.61 23.72 -7.24
CA PRO A 133 -5.86 25.15 -7.20
C PRO A 133 -4.54 25.87 -7.48
N SER A 134 -4.19 26.11 -8.75
CA SER A 134 -3.21 27.16 -9.05
C SER A 134 -3.24 27.57 -10.52
N GLY A 135 -3.65 28.81 -10.77
CA GLY A 135 -3.44 29.55 -12.01
C GLY A 135 -1.98 29.97 -12.22
N ALA A 136 -1.05 29.03 -12.14
CA ALA A 136 0.32 29.16 -12.61
C ALA A 136 0.66 27.93 -13.45
N ALA A 137 1.42 28.10 -14.53
CA ALA A 137 1.90 27.00 -15.35
C ALA A 137 2.88 26.13 -14.55
N ALA A 138 2.35 25.22 -13.73
CA ALA A 138 3.12 24.15 -13.11
C ALA A 138 3.59 23.19 -14.21
N ALA A 139 4.77 22.60 -14.04
CA ALA A 139 5.20 21.50 -14.89
C ALA A 139 4.13 20.39 -14.86
N PRO A 140 3.91 19.67 -15.98
CA PRO A 140 2.91 18.60 -16.04
C PRO A 140 3.20 17.55 -14.95
N CYS A 141 2.17 16.93 -14.39
CA CYS A 141 2.31 15.86 -13.41
C CYS A 141 1.23 14.81 -13.64
N ALA A 142 1.63 13.65 -14.18
CA ALA A 142 0.73 12.52 -14.32
C ALA A 142 0.52 11.84 -12.96
N ILE A 143 -0.72 11.49 -12.65
CA ILE A 143 -1.07 10.78 -11.42
C ILE A 143 -1.61 9.42 -11.81
N ILE A 144 -0.97 8.37 -11.31
CA ILE A 144 -1.37 6.99 -11.52
C ILE A 144 -2.08 6.47 -10.28
N ASP A 145 -3.19 5.78 -10.50
CA ASP A 145 -3.85 4.91 -9.54
C ASP A 145 -3.55 3.45 -9.89
N LEU A 146 -2.97 2.72 -8.93
CA LEU A 146 -2.46 1.37 -9.14
C LEU A 146 -2.92 0.45 -8.01
N VAL A 147 -3.57 -0.66 -8.34
CA VAL A 147 -3.89 -1.74 -7.39
C VAL A 147 -3.04 -2.97 -7.72
N VAL A 148 -2.24 -3.41 -6.75
CA VAL A 148 -1.35 -4.57 -6.88
C VAL A 148 -1.75 -5.64 -5.88
N ARG A 149 -1.95 -6.87 -6.37
CA ARG A 149 -2.17 -8.06 -5.53
C ARG A 149 -0.85 -8.55 -4.92
N GLN A 150 -0.91 -9.01 -3.68
CA GLN A 150 0.18 -9.69 -3.01
C GLN A 150 0.29 -11.12 -3.57
N VAL A 151 1.32 -11.33 -4.38
CA VAL A 151 1.61 -12.63 -5.00
C VAL A 151 3.05 -13.05 -4.70
N THR A 152 3.40 -14.29 -5.05
CA THR A 152 4.78 -14.78 -4.96
C THR A 152 5.30 -15.08 -6.36
N PRO A 153 6.38 -14.40 -6.83
CA PRO A 153 7.16 -13.37 -6.14
C PRO A 153 6.40 -12.05 -5.99
N ALA A 154 6.65 -11.32 -4.90
CA ALA A 154 5.99 -10.04 -4.64
C ALA A 154 6.34 -9.01 -5.72
N VAL A 155 5.32 -8.32 -6.24
CA VAL A 155 5.45 -7.19 -7.18
C VAL A 155 5.26 -5.90 -6.39
N ARG A 156 6.22 -4.99 -6.49
CA ARG A 156 6.20 -3.67 -5.86
C ARG A 156 5.78 -2.60 -6.86
N PRO A 157 5.36 -1.40 -6.42
CA PRO A 157 5.13 -0.27 -7.31
C PRO A 157 6.31 0.01 -8.24
N ASP A 158 7.54 -0.07 -7.73
CA ASP A 158 8.76 0.12 -8.53
C ASP A 158 8.95 -0.94 -9.62
N ASP A 159 8.49 -2.17 -9.39
CA ASP A 159 8.51 -3.24 -10.38
C ASP A 159 7.52 -2.91 -11.51
N VAL A 160 6.34 -2.38 -11.18
CA VAL A 160 5.36 -1.91 -12.18
C VAL A 160 5.88 -0.71 -12.97
N MET A 161 6.53 0.26 -12.32
CA MET A 161 7.17 1.39 -13.00
C MET A 161 8.33 0.94 -13.91
N SER A 162 9.12 -0.04 -13.48
CA SER A 162 10.12 -0.67 -14.35
C SER A 162 9.45 -1.32 -15.57
N GLY A 163 8.26 -1.89 -15.39
CA GLY A 163 7.43 -2.41 -16.47
C GLY A 163 7.00 -1.33 -17.48
N LEU A 164 6.56 -0.15 -17.02
CA LEU A 164 6.23 0.98 -17.92
C LEU A 164 7.41 1.37 -18.80
N ARG A 165 8.63 1.37 -18.25
CA ARG A 165 9.86 1.60 -19.01
C ARG A 165 10.09 0.51 -20.06
N VAL A 166 9.89 -0.76 -19.69
CA VAL A 166 10.09 -1.91 -20.60
C VAL A 166 9.13 -1.87 -21.79
N VAL A 167 7.84 -1.57 -21.56
CA VAL A 167 6.81 -1.67 -22.61
C VAL A 167 6.62 -0.38 -23.41
N ALA A 168 6.90 0.77 -22.82
CA ALA A 168 6.59 2.07 -23.43
C ALA A 168 7.77 3.06 -23.41
N GLY A 169 8.92 2.69 -22.83
CA GLY A 169 10.06 3.59 -22.71
C GLY A 169 9.80 4.80 -21.82
N LEU A 170 8.78 4.76 -20.95
CA LEU A 170 8.47 5.87 -20.05
C LEU A 170 9.54 5.97 -18.96
N GLU A 171 10.37 7.01 -19.05
CA GLU A 171 11.44 7.31 -18.09
C GLU A 171 11.16 8.67 -17.43
N PRO A 172 10.69 8.70 -16.18
CA PRO A 172 10.52 9.94 -15.43
C PRO A 172 11.85 10.70 -15.29
N PRO A 173 11.90 12.01 -15.60
CA PRO A 173 13.12 12.81 -15.46
C PRO A 173 13.48 13.06 -13.99
N VAL A 174 12.50 12.98 -13.10
CA VAL A 174 12.65 13.05 -11.65
C VAL A 174 12.01 11.82 -10.99
N PRO A 175 12.48 11.40 -9.80
CA PRO A 175 11.89 10.27 -9.09
C PRO A 175 10.39 10.48 -8.82
N PRO A 176 9.52 9.51 -9.19
CA PRO A 176 8.11 9.54 -8.83
C PRO A 176 7.90 9.52 -7.31
N ARG A 177 6.79 10.11 -6.86
CA ARG A 177 6.37 10.03 -5.46
C ARG A 177 5.32 8.93 -5.35
N VAL A 178 5.56 7.97 -4.46
CA VAL A 178 4.70 6.81 -4.30
C VAL A 178 4.10 6.86 -2.90
N THR A 179 2.79 6.71 -2.82
CA THR A 179 2.04 6.62 -1.55
C THR A 179 1.08 5.45 -1.61
N ARG A 180 1.14 4.55 -0.61
CA ARG A 180 0.09 3.54 -0.41
C ARG A 180 -1.09 4.17 0.30
N LEU A 181 -2.23 4.22 -0.38
CA LEU A 181 -3.47 4.80 0.16
C LEU A 181 -4.28 3.78 0.95
N ALA A 182 -4.27 2.52 0.53
CA ALA A 182 -4.99 1.44 1.21
C ALA A 182 -4.27 0.10 1.06
N GLN A 183 -4.51 -0.82 1.99
CA GLN A 183 -4.22 -2.24 1.80
C GLN A 183 -5.20 -3.10 2.59
N GLY A 184 -5.54 -4.25 2.03
CA GLY A 184 -6.53 -5.15 2.60
C GLY A 184 -6.96 -6.21 1.61
N SER A 185 -8.19 -6.69 1.77
CA SER A 185 -8.75 -7.70 0.86
C SER A 185 -9.40 -7.01 -0.35
N LEU A 186 -9.04 -7.43 -1.56
CA LEU A 186 -9.59 -6.88 -2.80
C LEU A 186 -10.91 -7.56 -3.17
N THR A 187 -12.00 -6.78 -3.21
CA THR A 187 -13.32 -7.27 -3.62
C THR A 187 -13.37 -7.53 -5.14
N PRO A 188 -14.35 -8.34 -5.61
CA PRO A 188 -14.60 -8.49 -7.05
C PRO A 188 -14.92 -7.18 -7.77
N GLN A 189 -15.38 -6.15 -7.05
CA GLN A 189 -15.70 -4.81 -7.57
C GLN A 189 -14.46 -3.90 -7.67
N GLY A 190 -13.30 -4.34 -7.17
CA GLY A 190 -12.06 -3.56 -7.21
C GLY A 190 -11.84 -2.68 -5.98
N GLU A 191 -12.64 -2.84 -4.92
CA GLU A 191 -12.51 -2.09 -3.68
C GLU A 191 -11.56 -2.80 -2.70
N ILE A 192 -10.81 -2.04 -1.92
CA ILE A 192 -9.97 -2.57 -0.85
C ILE A 192 -10.76 -2.48 0.46
N VAL A 193 -11.05 -3.64 1.07
CA VAL A 193 -11.70 -3.73 2.38
C VAL A 193 -10.67 -3.55 3.49
N ASP A 194 -10.99 -2.71 4.49
CA ASP A 194 -10.11 -2.46 5.63
C ASP A 194 -9.91 -3.76 6.44
N PRO A 195 -8.66 -4.21 6.67
CA PRO A 195 -8.34 -5.38 7.48
C PRO A 195 -8.92 -5.36 8.90
N LEU A 196 -9.17 -4.18 9.46
CA LEU A 196 -9.75 -4.02 10.80
C LEU A 196 -11.26 -4.24 10.82
N ASP A 197 -11.97 -4.16 9.69
CA ASP A 197 -13.43 -4.37 9.63
C ASP A 197 -13.85 -5.72 10.22
N ALA A 198 -13.05 -6.77 10.02
CA ALA A 198 -13.32 -8.08 10.59
C ALA A 198 -13.32 -8.10 12.14
N ASP A 199 -12.57 -7.18 12.76
CA ASP A 199 -12.45 -7.06 14.22
C ASP A 199 -13.36 -6.00 14.82
N ARG A 200 -13.83 -5.04 14.03
CA ARG A 200 -14.87 -4.10 14.45
C ARG A 200 -16.11 -4.91 14.89
N GLU A 201 -16.73 -4.51 15.99
CA GLU A 201 -18.05 -5.04 16.32
C GLU A 201 -19.03 -4.46 15.29
N ASP A 202 -19.95 -5.27 14.77
CA ASP A 202 -21.18 -4.73 14.20
C ASP A 202 -21.79 -3.85 15.30
N ALA A 203 -21.75 -2.52 15.13
CA ALA A 203 -22.44 -1.61 16.03
C ALA A 203 -23.85 -2.18 16.22
N PRO A 204 -24.31 -2.43 17.46
CA PRO A 204 -25.53 -3.21 17.65
C PRO A 204 -26.67 -2.53 16.91
N ILE A 205 -27.22 -3.22 15.92
CA ILE A 205 -28.50 -2.88 15.30
C ILE A 205 -29.57 -3.10 16.37
N GLY A 206 -29.82 -2.05 17.16
CA GLY A 206 -31.04 -1.84 17.93
C GLY A 206 -31.12 -2.43 19.35
N GLY A 207 -31.54 -1.57 20.28
CA GLY A 207 -32.59 -1.95 21.24
C GLY A 207 -32.28 -1.79 22.73
N ARG A 208 -32.47 -0.58 23.28
CA ARG A 208 -33.68 -0.20 24.04
C ARG A 208 -33.65 1.27 24.42
#